data_AF-A0A447S2W0-F1
#
_entry.id   AF-A0A447S2W0-F1
#
_cell.length_a   1.000
_cell.length_b   1.000
_cell.length_c   1.000
_cell.angle_alpha   90.00
_cell.angle_beta   90.00
_cell.angle_gamma   90.00
#
_symmetry.space_group_name_H-M   'P 1'
#
loop_
_entity.id
_entity.type
_entity.pdbx_description
1 polymer ?
#
loop_
_entity_poly.entity_id
_entity_poly.type
_entity_poly.pdbx_seq_one_letter_code
_entity_poly.pdbx_strand_id
1 'polypeptide(L)' 'MTICSAVSTLSPTTAPGRCVWAITNGLAEGRPANLLILDAENDYEAVRRQARVLTSIRHGKVILQREVEHIRYPA' A
#
# COMPACT_ATOMS: atom_id res chain seq x y z
N MET A 1 10.57 -11.91 -0.11
CA MET A 1 11.59 -11.10 0.59
C MET A 1 12.29 -10.29 -0.48
N THR A 2 11.95 -9.05 -0.80
CA THR A 2 11.71 -7.93 0.10
C THR A 2 10.90 -6.89 -0.69
N ILE A 3 9.58 -6.85 -0.51
CA ILE A 3 8.71 -5.91 -1.24
C ILE A 3 8.41 -4.67 -0.38
N CYS A 4 8.58 -4.76 0.95
CA CYS A 4 8.16 -3.70 1.86
C CYS A 4 9.25 -2.61 2.18
N SER A 5 10.52 -2.78 1.76
CA SER A 5 11.60 -1.84 2.13
C SER A 5 11.84 -0.68 1.13
N ALA A 6 11.19 -0.66 -0.03
CA ALA A 6 11.64 0.19 -1.15
C ALA A 6 10.96 1.56 -1.27
N VAL A 7 10.05 1.96 -0.38
CA VAL A 7 9.19 3.14 -0.60
C VAL A 7 9.16 4.08 0.60
N SER A 8 10.32 4.44 1.13
CA SER A 8 10.45 5.64 1.97
C SER A 8 10.68 6.92 1.14
N THR A 9 10.88 6.81 -0.18
CA THR A 9 11.40 7.90 -1.03
C THR A 9 10.44 8.43 -2.10
N LEU A 10 9.31 7.75 -2.38
CA LEU A 10 8.43 8.14 -3.51
C LEU A 10 7.13 8.84 -3.10
N SER A 11 6.81 8.94 -1.80
CA SER A 11 5.64 9.72 -1.36
C SER A 11 5.78 10.14 0.12
N PRO A 12 5.85 11.45 0.42
CA PRO A 12 5.96 11.93 1.80
C PRO A 12 4.66 11.76 2.62
N THR A 13 3.60 11.18 2.06
CA THR A 13 2.29 11.00 2.72
C THR A 13 2.01 9.57 3.19
N THR A 14 2.90 8.61 2.94
CA THR A 14 2.72 7.25 3.47
C THR A 14 3.03 7.25 4.96
N ALA A 15 1.98 7.19 5.77
CA ALA A 15 2.10 7.03 7.23
C ALA A 15 3.02 5.82 7.55
N PRO A 16 3.86 5.91 8.60
CA PRO A 16 4.73 4.80 8.99
C PRO A 16 3.89 3.56 9.26
N GLY A 17 4.30 2.41 8.70
CA GLY A 17 3.61 1.13 8.90
C GLY A 17 2.72 0.64 7.74
N ARG A 18 2.91 1.13 6.51
CA ARG A 18 2.16 0.66 5.34
C ARG A 18 3.07 0.00 4.30
N CYS A 19 2.70 -1.20 3.88
CA CYS A 19 3.33 -1.92 2.79
C CYS A 19 2.70 -1.55 1.46
N VAL A 20 3.59 -1.38 0.50
CA VAL A 20 3.24 -1.17 -0.89
C VAL A 20 3.45 -2.49 -1.63
N TRP A 21 2.46 -2.92 -2.39
CA TRP A 21 2.53 -4.12 -3.20
C TRP A 21 2.37 -3.79 -4.68
N ALA A 22 3.20 -4.38 -5.54
CA ALA A 22 3.19 -4.14 -6.99
C ALA A 22 2.84 -5.42 -7.75
N ILE A 23 1.91 -5.28 -8.70
CA ILE A 23 1.18 -6.42 -9.27
C ILE A 23 1.73 -6.90 -10.61
N THR A 24 2.24 -6.02 -11.47
CA THR A 24 2.40 -6.40 -12.89
C THR A 24 3.86 -6.54 -13.30
N ASN A 25 4.77 -5.71 -12.78
CA ASN A 25 6.18 -5.70 -13.20
C ASN A 25 7.16 -5.31 -12.09
N GLY A 26 6.78 -5.39 -10.82
CA GLY A 26 7.58 -4.88 -9.71
C GLY A 26 7.71 -3.35 -9.68
N LEU A 27 8.14 -2.80 -8.55
CA LEU A 27 8.48 -1.38 -8.42
C LEU A 27 9.86 -1.17 -9.03
N ALA A 28 9.92 -0.65 -10.25
CA ALA A 28 11.16 -0.25 -10.89
C ALA A 28 10.93 1.06 -11.64
N GLU A 29 11.94 1.93 -11.60
CA GLU A 29 11.93 3.20 -12.33
C GLU A 29 11.76 2.96 -13.84
N GLY A 30 10.97 3.81 -14.50
CA GLY A 30 10.66 3.69 -15.94
C GLY A 30 9.54 2.70 -16.30
N ARG A 31 8.96 1.97 -15.34
CA ARG A 31 7.81 1.08 -15.57
C ARG A 31 6.48 1.78 -15.28
N PRO A 32 5.37 1.38 -15.93
CA PRO A 32 4.06 1.93 -15.62
C PRO A 32 3.72 1.75 -14.14
N ALA A 33 3.41 2.87 -13.47
CA ALA A 33 3.15 2.95 -12.03
C ALA A 33 1.81 2.28 -11.67
N ASN A 34 1.83 0.94 -11.58
CA ASN A 34 0.73 0.09 -11.16
C ASN A 34 1.05 -0.47 -9.77
N LEU A 35 0.57 0.20 -8.72
CA LEU A 35 0.88 -0.15 -7.34
C LEU A 35 -0.37 -0.09 -6.44
N LEU A 36 -0.31 -0.87 -5.37
CA LEU A 36 -1.34 -0.98 -4.35
C LEU A 36 -0.72 -0.63 -3.00
N ILE A 37 -1.41 0.18 -2.21
CA ILE A 37 -1.04 0.49 -0.82
C ILE A 37 -1.98 -0.30 0.08
N LEU A 38 -1.41 -1.15 0.94
CA LEU A 38 -2.14 -2.01 1.86
C LEU A 38 -2.01 -1.48 3.29
N ASP A 39 -3.04 -1.73 4.10
CA ASP A 39 -3.04 -1.41 5.53
C ASP A 39 -2.33 -2.49 6.35
N ALA A 40 -1.04 -2.68 6.11
CA ALA A 40 -0.21 -3.67 6.80
C ALA A 40 1.27 -3.25 6.81
N GLU A 41 2.00 -3.62 7.86
CA GLU A 41 3.41 -3.22 8.02
C GLU A 41 4.41 -4.17 7.35
N ASN A 42 4.00 -5.40 7.04
CA ASN A 42 4.83 -6.40 6.37
C ASN A 42 3.94 -7.41 5.59
N ASP A 43 4.58 -8.20 4.73
CA ASP A 43 3.90 -9.22 3.91
C ASP A 43 3.10 -10.23 4.78
N TYR A 44 3.61 -10.55 5.97
CA TYR A 44 2.96 -11.48 6.90
C TYR A 44 1.65 -10.91 7.47
N GLU A 45 1.67 -9.67 7.97
CA GLU A 45 0.48 -8.97 8.47
C GLU A 45 -0.54 -8.71 7.36
N ALA A 46 -0.06 -8.48 6.12
CA ALA A 46 -0.93 -8.31 4.97
C ALA A 46 -1.77 -9.56 4.69
N VAL A 47 -1.16 -10.75 4.73
CA VAL A 47 -1.85 -12.03 4.56
C VAL A 47 -2.70 -12.35 5.80
N ARG A 48 -2.13 -12.22 7.00
CA ARG A 48 -2.78 -12.58 8.27
C ARG A 48 -4.08 -11.81 8.51
N ARG A 49 -4.09 -10.50 8.24
CA ARG A 49 -5.27 -9.65 8.46
C ARG A 49 -6.18 -9.56 7.23
N GLN A 50 -5.81 -10.18 6.11
CA GLN A 50 -6.39 -9.87 4.80
C GLN A 50 -6.46 -8.36 4.57
N ALA A 51 -5.29 -7.71 4.74
CA ALA A 51 -5.19 -6.26 4.81
C ALA A 51 -5.87 -5.61 3.60
N ARG A 52 -6.71 -4.62 3.89
CA ARG A 52 -7.52 -3.97 2.87
C ARG A 52 -6.65 -3.02 2.04
N VAL A 53 -7.00 -2.88 0.77
CA VAL A 53 -6.37 -1.91 -0.13
C VAL A 53 -6.84 -0.51 0.27
N LEU A 54 -5.89 0.34 0.67
CA LEU A 54 -6.12 1.75 0.97
C LEU A 54 -6.07 2.58 -0.30
N THR A 55 -5.09 2.33 -1.16
CA THR A 55 -4.94 3.09 -2.41
C THR A 55 -4.58 2.17 -3.54
N SER A 56 -5.23 2.33 -4.69
CA SER A 56 -4.83 1.70 -5.94
C SER A 56 -4.45 2.75 -6.96
N ILE A 57 -3.23 2.64 -7.46
CA ILE A 57 -2.68 3.51 -8.50
C ILE A 57 -2.48 2.66 -9.75
N ARG A 58 -3.03 3.11 -10.87
CA ARG A 58 -2.81 2.50 -12.19
C ARG A 58 -2.37 3.56 -13.18
N HIS A 59 -1.29 3.29 -13.90
CA HIS A 59 -0.66 4.20 -14.86
C HIS A 59 -0.42 5.60 -14.28
N GLY A 60 -0.01 5.67 -13.00
CA GLY A 60 0.22 6.94 -12.30
C GLY A 60 -1.04 7.70 -11.88
N LYS A 61 -2.25 7.14 -12.08
CA LYS A 61 -3.52 7.72 -11.63
C LYS A 61 -4.08 6.93 -10.45
N VAL A 62 -4.53 7.63 -9.42
CA VAL A 62 -5.27 7.03 -8.31
C VAL A 62 -6.66 6.64 -8.82
N ILE A 63 -6.97 5.34 -8.80
CA ILE A 63 -8.27 4.81 -9.22
C ILE A 63 -9.14 4.42 -8.02
N LEU A 64 -8.53 4.24 -6.85
CA LEU A 64 -9.22 3.88 -5.62
C LEU A 64 -8.48 4.50 -4.45
N GLN A 65 -9.22 5.11 -3.54
CA GLN A 65 -8.73 5.61 -2.27
C GLN A 65 -9.75 5.29 -1.19
N ARG A 66 -9.28 4.74 -0.07
CA ARG A 66 -10.09 4.33 1.06
C ARG A 66 -9.47 4.87 2.35
N GLU A 67 -10.33 5.28 3.27
CA GLU A 67 -9.89 5.65 4.61
C GLU A 67 -9.57 4.41 5.43
N VAL A 68 -8.71 4.61 6.44
CA VAL A 68 -8.35 3.56 7.40
C VAL A 68 -9.58 3.23 8.24
N GLU A 69 -9.71 1.97 8.60
CA GLU A 69 -10.80 1.52 9.44
C GLU A 69 -10.62 2.08 10.86
N HIS A 70 -11.58 2.89 11.31
CA HIS A 70 -11.56 3.48 12.63
C HIS A 70 -12.78 3.00 13.44
N ILE A 71 -12.57 1.99 14.27
CA ILE A 71 -13.61 1.42 15.12
C ILE A 71 -13.82 2.37 16.32
N ARG A 72 -15.04 2.90 16.47
CA ARG A 72 -15.43 3.68 17.66
C ARG A 72 -16.25 2.79 18.59
N TYR A 73 -15.87 2.71 19.86
CA TYR A 73 -16.66 2.07 20.89
C TYR A 73 -17.49 3.15 21.61
N PRO A 74 -18.84 3.04 21.62
CA PRO A 74 -19.66 3.92 22.43
C PRO A 74 -19.40 3.63 23.92
N ALA A 75 -19.37 4.70 24.72
CA ALA A 75 -19.18 4.65 26.17
C ALA A 75 -20.41 4.06 26.89
#